data_AF-N6TV67-F1
#
_entry.id   AF-N6TV67-F1
#
_cell.length_a   1.000
_cell.length_b   1.000
_cell.length_c   1.000
_cell.angle_alpha   90.00
_cell.angle_beta   90.00
_cell.angle_gamma   90.00
#
_symmetry.space_group_name_H-M   'P 1'
#
loop_
_entity.id
_entity.type
_entity.pdbx_description
1 polymer ?
#
loop_
_entity_poly.entity_id
_entity_poly.type
_entity_poly.pdbx_seq_one_letter_code
_entity_poly.pdbx_strand_id
1 'polypeptide(L)'
;MNPLKEPSPPGSAMATPTNTNGNLVDEFEEAFQSCLNVLTKEEAVPATDKDEIKVEVEHTMYRFIDMARQMEAYFLQKRFLLSALKPEINIKEDVNDLRIELVRKEELIKRHYEKIAVWQNLLADLHSYAKSPAQAGGNSTPSGAGSSGSSILPSPVQSLAGNQPTSQLMSSMPTSMQQLQHQQLQQQHQQLQQQQLQQMQMQQMQVDRR
;
A
#
# COMPACT_ATOMS: atom_id res chain seq x y z
N MET A 1 -38.57 -54.53 11.02
CA MET A 1 -37.19 -54.36 10.49
C MET A 1 -37.03 -52.88 10.19
N ASN A 2 -36.38 -52.15 11.10
CA ASN A 2 -36.20 -50.70 11.04
C ASN A 2 -34.81 -50.39 10.48
N PRO A 3 -34.64 -49.34 9.65
CA PRO A 3 -33.34 -49.00 9.08
C PRO A 3 -32.45 -48.29 10.11
N LEU A 4 -31.15 -48.59 10.04
CA LEU A 4 -30.06 -48.08 10.87
C LEU A 4 -29.93 -46.55 10.75
N LYS A 5 -29.73 -45.88 11.88
CA LYS A 5 -29.36 -44.47 11.99
C LYS A 5 -27.87 -44.38 12.32
N GLU A 6 -27.08 -43.83 11.39
CA GLU A 6 -25.66 -43.52 11.61
C GLU A 6 -25.47 -42.43 12.67
N PRO A 7 -24.38 -42.47 13.47
CA PRO A 7 -24.05 -41.41 14.41
C PRO A 7 -23.28 -40.27 13.72
N SER A 8 -23.80 -39.05 13.83
CA SER A 8 -23.12 -37.82 13.40
C SER A 8 -21.84 -37.57 14.22
N PRO A 9 -20.78 -36.99 13.62
CA PRO A 9 -19.52 -36.71 14.31
C PRO A 9 -19.61 -35.50 15.26
N PRO A 10 -18.78 -35.44 16.33
CA PRO A 10 -18.69 -34.28 17.20
C PRO A 10 -17.76 -33.25 16.57
N GLY A 11 -18.28 -32.09 16.15
CA GLY A 11 -17.49 -31.08 15.46
C GLY A 11 -17.81 -29.67 15.96
N SER A 12 -16.81 -29.06 16.59
CA SER A 12 -16.72 -27.64 16.94
C SER A 12 -17.56 -27.17 18.13
N ALA A 13 -17.03 -27.43 19.33
CA ALA A 13 -17.19 -26.49 20.43
C ALA A 13 -16.58 -25.15 19.99
N MET A 14 -17.41 -24.26 19.47
CA MET A 14 -17.07 -22.85 19.31
C MET A 14 -16.86 -22.33 20.72
N ALA A 15 -15.60 -22.00 21.06
CA ALA A 15 -15.29 -21.31 22.29
C ALA A 15 -15.98 -19.94 22.24
N THR A 16 -17.20 -19.88 22.78
CA THR A 16 -17.82 -18.63 23.17
C THR A 16 -16.91 -18.02 24.22
N PRO A 17 -16.29 -16.84 23.98
CA PRO A 17 -15.63 -16.14 25.06
C PRO A 17 -16.69 -15.86 26.10
N THR A 18 -16.51 -16.47 27.27
CA THR A 18 -17.31 -16.23 28.46
C THR A 18 -17.35 -14.74 28.69
N ASN A 19 -18.57 -14.19 28.72
CA ASN A 19 -18.89 -12.84 29.12
C ASN A 19 -18.34 -12.59 30.53
N THR A 20 -17.09 -12.12 30.62
CA THR A 20 -16.52 -11.58 31.86
C THR A 20 -17.04 -10.15 31.96
N ASN A 21 -17.73 -9.85 33.05
CA ASN A 21 -18.45 -8.59 33.27
C ASN A 21 -17.53 -7.38 33.53
N GLY A 22 -16.28 -7.42 33.06
CA GLY A 22 -15.31 -6.33 33.06
C GLY A 22 -15.01 -5.88 31.63
N ASN A 23 -14.68 -4.61 31.45
CA ASN A 23 -14.21 -4.12 30.16
C ASN A 23 -12.83 -4.73 29.88
N LEU A 24 -12.73 -5.58 28.86
CA LEU A 24 -11.48 -6.25 28.47
C LEU A 24 -10.31 -5.28 28.28
N VAL A 25 -10.60 -4.04 27.88
CA VAL A 25 -9.60 -2.98 27.75
C VAL A 25 -9.06 -2.55 29.11
N ASP A 26 -9.93 -2.42 30.12
CA ASP A 26 -9.54 -2.04 31.48
C ASP A 26 -8.69 -3.15 32.12
N GLU A 27 -9.04 -4.42 31.91
CA GLU A 27 -8.27 -5.58 32.41
C GLU A 27 -6.89 -5.69 31.75
N PHE A 28 -6.81 -5.37 30.45
CA PHE A 28 -5.53 -5.30 29.73
C PHE A 28 -4.67 -4.13 30.22
N GLU A 29 -5.26 -2.95 30.42
CA GLU A 29 -4.57 -1.79 30.96
C GLU A 29 -4.03 -2.08 32.36
N GLU A 30 -4.84 -2.69 33.23
CA GLU A 30 -4.40 -3.11 34.56
C GLU A 30 -3.20 -4.07 34.47
N ALA A 31 -3.27 -5.10 33.62
CA ALA A 31 -2.17 -6.05 33.45
C ALA A 31 -0.89 -5.38 32.92
N PHE A 32 -1.01 -4.39 32.04
CA PHE A 32 0.10 -3.59 31.55
C PHE A 32 0.74 -2.76 32.67
N GLN A 33 -0.09 -2.07 33.46
CA GLN A 33 0.38 -1.27 34.60
C GLN A 33 1.05 -2.15 35.66
N SER A 34 0.49 -3.32 35.97
CA SER A 34 1.11 -4.29 36.88
C SER A 34 2.49 -4.73 36.38
N CYS A 35 2.63 -5.03 35.08
CA CYS A 35 3.92 -5.41 34.50
C CYS A 35 4.95 -4.27 34.58
N LEU A 36 4.53 -3.02 34.34
CA LEU A 36 5.41 -1.85 34.45
C LEU A 36 5.82 -1.57 35.90
N ASN A 37 4.87 -1.66 36.84
CA ASN A 37 5.12 -1.34 38.24
C ASN A 37 6.18 -2.24 38.88
N VAL A 38 6.28 -3.51 38.48
CA VAL A 38 7.34 -4.41 38.96
C VAL A 38 8.72 -3.95 38.49
N LEU A 39 8.81 -3.28 37.34
CA LEU A 39 10.07 -2.78 36.76
C LEU A 39 10.45 -1.37 37.24
N THR A 40 9.47 -0.58 37.68
CA THR A 40 9.66 0.86 38.00
C THR A 40 9.56 1.18 39.48
N LYS A 41 9.16 0.24 40.34
CA LYS A 41 9.25 0.41 41.78
C LYS A 41 10.72 0.52 42.19
N GLU A 42 11.17 1.75 42.46
CA GLU A 42 12.42 2.03 43.17
C GLU A 42 12.28 1.52 44.61
N GLU A 43 12.71 0.29 44.87
CA GLU A 43 12.75 -0.21 46.22
C GLU A 43 14.02 0.28 46.92
N ALA A 44 13.88 1.34 47.70
CA ALA A 44 14.83 1.73 48.73
C ALA A 44 14.74 0.75 49.92
N VAL A 45 14.90 -0.55 49.71
CA VAL A 45 14.96 -1.55 50.80
C VAL A 45 16.02 -2.61 50.48
N PRO A 46 17.08 -2.73 51.28
CA PRO A 46 18.09 -3.77 51.09
C PRO A 46 17.61 -5.07 51.78
N ALA A 47 16.68 -5.82 51.18
CA ALA A 47 16.36 -7.21 51.59
C ALA A 47 15.37 -7.98 50.68
N THR A 48 14.93 -7.45 49.54
CA THR A 48 13.96 -8.17 48.69
C THR A 48 14.63 -9.40 48.05
N ASP A 49 14.04 -10.57 48.25
CA ASP A 49 14.57 -11.83 47.75
C ASP A 49 14.50 -11.81 46.22
N LYS A 50 15.65 -11.92 45.55
CA LYS A 50 15.72 -11.77 44.07
C LYS A 50 14.82 -12.77 43.34
N ASP A 51 14.60 -13.93 43.96
CA ASP A 51 13.73 -14.96 43.44
C ASP A 51 12.25 -14.57 43.54
N GLU A 52 11.83 -13.82 44.57
CA GLU A 52 10.47 -13.31 44.70
C GLU A 52 10.15 -12.28 43.61
N ILE A 53 11.07 -11.33 43.38
CA ILE A 53 10.95 -10.35 42.28
C ILE A 53 10.87 -11.07 40.93
N LYS A 54 11.72 -12.08 40.71
CA LYS A 54 11.72 -12.85 39.46
C LYS A 54 10.38 -13.56 39.23
N VAL A 55 9.80 -14.15 40.27
CA VAL A 55 8.47 -14.79 40.20
C VAL A 55 7.38 -13.76 39.92
N GLU A 56 7.42 -12.58 40.55
CA GLU A 56 6.44 -11.50 40.32
C GLU A 56 6.51 -10.95 38.89
N VAL A 57 7.72 -10.75 38.35
CA VAL A 57 7.94 -10.36 36.94
C VAL A 57 7.35 -11.41 36.01
N GLU A 58 7.65 -12.69 36.21
CA GLU A 58 7.14 -13.77 35.36
C GLU A 58 5.61 -13.83 35.43
N HIS A 59 5.03 -13.73 36.62
CA HIS A 59 3.57 -13.76 36.81
C HIS A 59 2.87 -12.60 36.09
N THR A 60 3.33 -11.37 36.30
CA THR A 60 2.72 -10.18 35.67
C THR A 60 2.91 -10.18 34.16
N MET A 61 4.05 -10.65 33.66
CA MET A 61 4.31 -10.83 32.23
C MET A 61 3.37 -11.86 31.60
N TYR A 62 3.18 -13.03 32.21
CA TYR A 62 2.25 -14.03 31.68
C TYR A 62 0.81 -13.53 31.66
N ARG A 63 0.35 -12.86 32.72
CA ARG A 63 -0.98 -12.24 32.76
C ARG A 63 -1.16 -11.20 31.65
N PHE A 64 -0.17 -10.34 31.42
CA PHE A 64 -0.20 -9.35 30.34
C PHE A 64 -0.29 -10.01 28.96
N ILE A 65 0.51 -11.04 28.71
CA ILE A 65 0.48 -11.79 27.43
C ILE A 65 -0.89 -12.43 27.21
N ASP A 66 -1.49 -13.02 28.24
CA ASP A 66 -2.81 -13.63 28.14
C ASP A 66 -3.90 -12.59 27.86
N MET A 67 -3.86 -11.43 28.52
CA MET A 67 -4.78 -10.32 28.23
C MET A 67 -4.58 -9.77 26.80
N ALA A 68 -3.34 -9.66 26.34
CA ALA A 68 -3.03 -9.23 24.97
C ALA A 68 -3.65 -10.19 23.94
N ARG A 69 -3.51 -11.50 24.16
CA ARG A 69 -4.10 -12.54 23.31
C ARG A 69 -5.63 -12.49 23.34
N GLN A 70 -6.22 -12.25 24.50
CA GLN A 70 -7.68 -12.12 24.62
C GLN A 70 -8.20 -10.88 23.88
N MET A 71 -7.51 -9.73 23.97
CA MET A 71 -7.84 -8.54 23.15
C MET A 71 -7.74 -8.83 21.66
N GLU A 72 -6.66 -9.46 21.21
CA GLU A 72 -6.48 -9.82 19.80
C GLU A 72 -7.64 -10.71 19.32
N ALA A 73 -7.95 -11.77 20.05
CA ALA A 73 -9.06 -12.67 19.73
C ALA A 73 -10.40 -11.93 19.68
N TYR A 74 -10.65 -11.04 20.65
CA TYR A 74 -11.87 -10.24 20.71
C TYR A 74 -12.01 -9.34 19.48
N PHE A 75 -10.97 -8.56 19.13
CA PHE A 75 -11.03 -7.66 17.98
C PHE A 75 -11.08 -8.41 16.65
N LEU A 76 -10.38 -9.55 16.53
CA LEU A 76 -10.50 -10.41 15.35
C LEU A 76 -11.92 -10.95 15.18
N GLN A 77 -12.55 -11.42 16.26
CA GLN A 77 -13.92 -11.89 16.23
C GLN A 77 -14.89 -10.77 15.84
N LYS A 78 -14.74 -9.57 16.43
CA LYS A 78 -15.56 -8.39 16.08
C LYS A 78 -15.37 -8.00 14.62
N ARG A 79 -14.14 -7.98 14.12
CA ARG A 79 -13.82 -7.66 12.72
C ARG A 79 -14.41 -8.68 11.75
N PHE A 80 -14.30 -9.97 12.05
CA PHE A 80 -14.94 -11.03 11.27
C PHE A 80 -16.47 -10.89 11.25
N LEU A 81 -17.07 -10.57 12.40
CA LEU A 81 -18.51 -10.36 12.48
C LEU A 81 -18.96 -9.14 11.68
N LEU A 82 -18.19 -8.04 11.73
CA LEU A 82 -18.46 -6.83 10.96
C LEU A 82 -18.33 -7.08 9.45
N SER A 83 -17.33 -7.83 8.99
CA SER A 83 -17.20 -8.15 7.56
C SER A 83 -18.37 -9.00 7.05
N ALA A 84 -18.92 -9.89 7.88
CA ALA A 84 -20.06 -10.72 7.52
C ALA A 84 -21.41 -9.97 7.62
N LEU A 85 -21.61 -9.16 8.67
CA LEU A 85 -22.91 -8.56 8.98
C LEU A 85 -23.07 -7.11 8.55
N LYS A 86 -21.97 -6.37 8.35
CA LYS A 86 -21.97 -4.94 8.00
C LYS A 86 -20.84 -4.60 7.00
N PRO A 87 -20.74 -5.31 5.86
CA PRO A 87 -19.68 -5.07 4.88
C PRO A 87 -19.67 -3.63 4.33
N GLU A 88 -20.80 -2.93 4.35
CA GLU A 88 -20.94 -1.55 3.92
C GLU A 88 -20.15 -0.58 4.80
N ILE A 89 -19.92 -0.91 6.08
CA ILE A 89 -19.09 -0.08 6.97
C ILE A 89 -17.63 -0.14 6.53
N ASN A 90 -17.12 -1.35 6.27
CA ASN A 90 -15.74 -1.53 5.79
C ASN A 90 -15.54 -0.80 4.46
N ILE A 91 -16.48 -0.94 3.51
CA ILE A 91 -16.41 -0.26 2.22
C ILE A 91 -16.43 1.27 2.41
N LYS A 92 -17.21 1.80 3.36
CA LYS A 92 -17.24 3.24 3.63
C LYS A 92 -15.92 3.75 4.21
N GLU A 93 -15.28 2.98 5.08
CA GLU A 93 -13.95 3.29 5.62
C GLU A 93 -12.91 3.28 4.50
N ASP A 94 -12.87 2.24 3.68
CA ASP A 94 -11.97 2.15 2.51
C ASP A 94 -12.17 3.33 1.55
N VAL A 95 -13.42 3.70 1.26
CA VAL A 95 -13.75 4.87 0.41
C VAL A 95 -13.24 6.17 1.05
N ASN A 96 -13.34 6.30 2.37
CA ASN A 96 -12.85 7.47 3.07
C ASN A 96 -11.31 7.57 2.99
N ASP A 97 -10.61 6.46 3.21
CA ASP A 97 -9.15 6.39 3.11
C ASP A 97 -8.67 6.73 1.69
N LEU A 98 -9.35 6.19 0.68
CA LEU A 98 -9.07 6.51 -0.72
C LEU A 98 -9.32 7.99 -1.04
N ARG A 99 -10.34 8.62 -0.46
CA ARG A 99 -10.60 10.06 -0.63
C ARG A 99 -9.49 10.90 -0.01
N ILE A 100 -9.05 10.56 1.20
CA ILE A 100 -7.95 11.26 1.88
C ILE A 100 -6.67 11.13 1.05
N GLU A 101 -6.35 9.91 0.60
CA GLU A 101 -5.16 9.67 -0.21
C GLU A 101 -5.23 10.38 -1.57
N LEU A 102 -6.42 10.47 -2.19
CA LEU A 102 -6.63 11.23 -3.41
C LEU A 102 -6.29 12.72 -3.21
N VAL A 103 -6.86 13.36 -2.18
CA VAL A 103 -6.57 14.78 -1.86
C VAL A 103 -5.08 14.99 -1.64
N ARG A 104 -4.44 14.12 -0.86
CA ARG A 104 -2.99 14.19 -0.61
C ARG A 104 -2.18 14.10 -1.91
N LYS A 105 -2.59 13.25 -2.85
CA LYS A 105 -1.96 13.14 -4.18
C LYS A 105 -2.20 14.38 -5.03
N GLU A 106 -3.41 14.94 -5.03
CA GLU A 106 -3.74 16.19 -5.75
C GLU A 106 -2.87 17.36 -5.26
N GLU A 107 -2.69 17.49 -3.95
CA GLU A 107 -1.81 18.50 -3.35
C GLU A 107 -0.34 18.31 -3.73
N LEU A 108 0.14 17.06 -3.77
CA LEU A 108 1.49 16.75 -4.22
C LEU A 108 1.70 17.11 -5.68
N ILE A 109 0.74 16.76 -6.54
CA ILE A 109 0.75 17.11 -7.96
C ILE A 109 0.77 18.63 -8.14
N LYS A 110 -0.07 19.36 -7.40
CA LYS A 110 -0.10 20.83 -7.43
C LYS A 110 1.26 21.43 -7.09
N ARG A 111 1.91 20.96 -6.01
CA ARG A 111 3.26 21.40 -5.64
C ARG A 111 4.31 21.12 -6.71
N HIS A 112 4.17 20.01 -7.44
CA HIS A 112 5.07 19.71 -8.56
C HIS A 112 4.85 20.67 -9.74
N TYR A 113 3.60 20.97 -10.09
CA TYR A 113 3.30 21.97 -11.11
C TYR A 113 3.83 23.36 -10.76
N GLU A 114 3.70 23.78 -9.50
CA GLU A 114 4.27 25.05 -9.01
C GLU A 114 5.80 25.08 -9.20
N LYS A 115 6.52 24.00 -8.83
CA LYS A 115 7.97 23.89 -9.05
C LYS A 115 8.34 23.94 -10.53
N ILE A 116 7.59 23.24 -11.38
CA ILE A 116 7.81 23.26 -12.83
C ILE A 116 7.65 24.69 -13.36
N ALA A 117 6.61 25.42 -12.93
CA ALA A 117 6.41 26.80 -13.34
C ALA A 117 7.58 27.71 -12.92
N VAL A 118 8.09 27.55 -11.70
CA VAL A 118 9.30 28.26 -11.24
C VAL A 118 10.51 27.96 -12.14
N TRP A 119 10.75 26.69 -12.45
CA TRP A 119 11.87 26.31 -13.32
C TRP A 119 11.71 26.80 -14.76
N GLN A 120 10.49 26.78 -15.30
CA GLN A 120 10.19 27.32 -16.62
C GLN A 120 10.47 28.83 -16.68
N ASN A 121 10.04 29.58 -15.66
CA ASN A 121 10.33 31.02 -15.55
C ASN A 121 11.83 31.29 -15.47
N LEU A 122 12.56 30.56 -14.64
CA LEU A 122 14.01 30.70 -14.52
C LEU A 122 14.74 30.45 -15.85
N LEU A 123 14.33 29.42 -16.59
CA LEU A 123 14.89 29.13 -17.92
C LEU A 123 14.54 30.21 -18.95
N ALA A 124 13.33 30.77 -18.90
CA ALA A 124 12.92 31.87 -19.77
C ALA A 124 13.73 33.14 -19.49
N ASP A 125 14.01 33.44 -18.23
CA ASP A 125 14.84 34.58 -17.82
C ASP A 125 16.30 34.42 -18.31
N LEU A 126 16.87 33.23 -18.21
CA LEU A 126 18.21 32.93 -18.73
C LEU A 126 18.29 33.09 -20.25
N HIS A 127 17.30 32.60 -21.00
CA HIS A 127 17.23 32.79 -22.44
C HIS A 127 17.01 34.26 -22.84
N SER A 128 16.34 35.05 -22.00
CA SER A 128 16.16 36.48 -22.21
C SER A 128 17.44 37.27 -21.92
N TYR A 129 18.21 36.87 -20.90
CA TYR A 129 19.53 37.43 -20.61
C TYR A 129 20.53 37.17 -21.75
N ALA A 130 20.52 35.97 -22.33
CA ALA A 130 21.34 35.62 -23.49
C ALA A 130 21.01 36.42 -24.77
N LYS A 131 19.84 37.07 -24.83
CA LYS A 131 19.42 37.94 -25.94
C LYS A 131 19.59 39.43 -25.66
N SER A 132 20.08 39.82 -24.48
CA SER A 132 20.36 41.22 -24.17
C SER A 132 21.62 41.69 -24.93
N PRO A 133 21.59 42.81 -25.68
CA PRO A 133 22.63 43.20 -26.63
C PRO A 133 23.89 43.82 -25.97
N ALA A 134 24.24 43.44 -24.75
CA ALA A 134 25.41 43.96 -24.05
C ALA A 134 26.75 43.36 -24.49
N GLN A 135 26.79 42.62 -25.61
CA GLN A 135 28.02 42.10 -26.20
C GLN A 135 28.08 42.32 -27.72
N ALA A 136 27.64 43.50 -28.17
CA ALA A 136 28.06 44.07 -29.46
C ALA A 136 29.23 45.04 -29.24
N GLY A 137 30.34 44.55 -28.68
CA GLY A 137 31.52 45.37 -28.43
C GLY A 137 32.73 44.52 -28.07
N GLY A 138 33.63 44.32 -29.03
CA GLY A 138 34.96 43.78 -28.77
C GLY A 138 35.38 42.59 -29.64
N ASN A 139 35.25 42.70 -30.96
CA ASN A 139 36.15 41.95 -31.84
C ASN A 139 37.56 42.55 -31.71
N SER A 140 38.42 41.90 -30.95
CA SER A 140 39.88 42.05 -31.07
C SER A 140 40.59 40.81 -30.53
N THR A 141 40.67 39.79 -31.38
CA THR A 141 41.74 38.80 -31.34
C THR A 141 43.00 39.41 -31.95
N PRO A 142 44.15 39.32 -31.26
CA PRO A 142 45.40 39.05 -31.93
C PRO A 142 46.03 37.75 -31.39
N SER A 143 46.49 36.97 -32.35
CA SER A 143 47.24 35.71 -32.21
C SER A 143 48.44 35.81 -31.26
N GLY A 144 48.74 34.72 -30.56
CA GLY A 144 50.11 34.47 -30.06
C GLY A 144 50.23 33.55 -28.85
N ALA A 145 50.61 32.29 -29.11
CA ALA A 145 51.44 31.40 -28.28
C ALA A 145 50.91 30.89 -26.92
N GLY A 146 50.98 29.56 -26.72
CA GLY A 146 51.18 28.99 -25.38
C GLY A 146 50.34 27.75 -25.04
N SER A 147 50.91 26.59 -25.32
CA SER A 147 50.85 25.30 -24.61
C SER A 147 49.57 24.78 -23.93
N SER A 148 49.30 23.50 -24.27
CA SER A 148 48.92 22.39 -23.38
C SER A 148 47.51 22.37 -22.76
N GLY A 149 46.76 21.32 -23.09
CA GLY A 149 45.63 20.87 -22.26
C GLY A 149 44.50 20.25 -23.07
N SER A 150 44.50 18.92 -23.14
CA SER A 150 43.54 18.06 -23.84
C SER A 150 42.07 18.33 -23.49
N SER A 151 41.23 18.52 -24.51
CA SER A 151 39.76 18.53 -24.37
C SER A 151 39.14 17.54 -25.37
N ILE A 152 38.47 16.53 -24.82
CA ILE A 152 37.69 15.52 -25.54
C ILE A 152 36.34 16.16 -25.91
N LEU A 153 35.96 16.05 -27.17
CA LEU A 153 34.71 16.52 -27.79
C LEU A 153 33.48 15.76 -27.25
N PRO A 154 32.26 16.31 -27.41
CA PRO A 154 31.42 15.74 -28.46
C PRO A 154 30.65 16.77 -29.32
N SER A 155 30.37 16.32 -30.54
CA SER A 155 29.77 17.01 -31.69
C SER A 155 28.31 17.49 -31.49
N PRO A 156 27.82 18.40 -32.36
CA PRO A 156 26.50 19.01 -32.26
C PRO A 156 25.39 18.19 -32.94
N VAL A 157 24.20 18.15 -32.33
CA VAL A 157 22.98 17.59 -32.91
C VAL A 157 22.41 18.54 -33.96
N GLN A 158 22.04 17.95 -35.10
CA GLN A 158 21.49 18.59 -36.29
C GLN A 158 20.16 19.30 -36.03
N SER A 159 20.03 20.43 -36.72
CA SER A 159 18.82 21.21 -36.93
C SER A 159 17.73 20.42 -37.67
N LEU A 160 16.49 20.50 -37.20
CA LEU A 160 15.35 20.57 -38.11
C LEU A 160 14.29 21.53 -37.57
N ALA A 161 14.11 22.62 -38.32
CA ALA A 161 13.04 23.57 -38.17
C ALA A 161 11.71 22.98 -38.66
N GLY A 162 10.62 23.25 -37.95
CA GLY A 162 9.26 22.87 -38.37
C GLY A 162 8.21 23.37 -37.39
N ASN A 163 7.70 24.58 -37.63
CA ASN A 163 6.51 25.14 -36.99
C ASN A 163 5.26 24.29 -37.30
N GLN A 164 4.52 23.84 -36.27
CA GLN A 164 3.04 23.84 -36.22
C GLN A 164 2.48 23.35 -34.85
N PRO A 165 1.23 23.69 -34.49
CA PRO A 165 0.77 23.75 -33.10
C PRO A 165 0.39 22.40 -32.49
N THR A 166 0.65 22.34 -31.18
CA THR A 166 0.50 21.26 -30.23
C THR A 166 -0.96 20.83 -30.05
N SER A 167 -1.30 19.63 -30.50
CA SER A 167 -2.53 18.93 -30.07
C SER A 167 -2.45 17.41 -30.27
N GLN A 168 -1.33 16.76 -29.92
CA GLN A 168 -1.21 15.28 -29.96
C GLN A 168 -0.25 14.69 -28.91
N LEU A 169 -0.34 15.09 -27.63
CA LEU A 169 0.47 14.49 -26.56
C LEU A 169 -0.35 13.63 -25.60
N MET A 170 -1.13 12.68 -26.14
CA MET A 170 -1.71 11.59 -25.34
C MET A 170 -1.85 10.31 -26.17
N SER A 171 -0.74 9.77 -26.68
CA SER A 171 -0.76 8.47 -27.38
C SER A 171 0.54 7.66 -27.32
N SER A 172 1.58 8.06 -26.59
CA SER A 172 2.79 7.24 -26.44
C SER A 172 2.75 6.38 -25.16
N MET A 173 1.78 5.48 -25.06
CA MET A 173 1.86 4.29 -24.19
C MET A 173 2.56 3.18 -25.01
N PRO A 174 3.54 2.43 -24.47
CA PRO A 174 4.23 1.39 -25.22
C PRO A 174 3.22 0.34 -25.71
N THR A 175 3.06 0.27 -27.04
CA THR A 175 2.05 -0.55 -27.74
C THR A 175 2.15 -2.04 -27.38
N SER A 176 3.32 -2.50 -26.93
CA SER A 176 3.56 -3.88 -26.48
C SER A 176 2.73 -4.28 -25.27
N MET A 177 2.50 -3.37 -24.32
CA MET A 177 1.74 -3.68 -23.09
C MET A 177 0.24 -3.79 -23.37
N GLN A 178 -0.26 -2.94 -24.28
CA GLN A 178 -1.67 -2.97 -24.70
C GLN A 178 -1.99 -4.22 -25.54
N GLN A 179 -1.04 -4.70 -26.35
CA GLN A 179 -1.21 -5.93 -27.13
C GLN A 179 -1.24 -7.18 -26.23
N LEU A 180 -0.42 -7.24 -25.18
CA LEU A 180 -0.42 -8.36 -24.23
C LEU A 180 -1.74 -8.42 -23.44
N GLN A 181 -2.27 -7.27 -23.01
CA GLN A 181 -3.53 -7.20 -22.29
C GLN A 181 -4.72 -7.64 -23.17
N HIS A 182 -4.73 -7.25 -24.45
CA HIS A 182 -5.77 -7.69 -25.38
C HIS A 182 -5.70 -9.20 -25.66
N GLN A 183 -4.49 -9.76 -25.77
CA GLN A 183 -4.30 -11.19 -25.97
C GLN A 183 -4.77 -12.03 -24.78
N GLN A 184 -4.53 -11.56 -23.55
CA GLN A 184 -4.98 -12.25 -22.34
C GLN A 184 -6.51 -12.23 -22.19
N LEU A 185 -7.17 -11.13 -22.55
CA LEU A 185 -8.62 -11.03 -22.49
C LEU A 185 -9.31 -11.96 -23.52
N GLN A 186 -8.72 -12.10 -24.70
CA GLN A 186 -9.22 -13.01 -25.73
C GLN A 186 -9.12 -14.47 -25.32
N GLN A 187 -8.03 -14.85 -24.62
CA GLN A 187 -7.85 -16.21 -24.13
C GLN A 187 -8.86 -16.57 -23.02
N GLN A 188 -9.17 -15.62 -22.13
CA GLN A 188 -10.19 -15.81 -21.09
C GLN A 188 -11.59 -16.03 -21.71
N HIS A 189 -11.95 -15.24 -22.73
CA HIS A 189 -13.26 -15.35 -23.38
C HIS A 189 -13.44 -16.73 -24.06
N GLN A 190 -12.39 -17.25 -24.69
CA GLN A 190 -12.43 -18.56 -25.33
C GLN A 190 -12.60 -19.70 -24.32
N GLN A 191 -11.97 -19.59 -23.15
CA GLN A 191 -12.09 -20.59 -22.08
C GLN A 191 -13.51 -20.63 -21.49
N LEU A 192 -14.13 -19.45 -21.30
CA LEU A 192 -15.50 -19.36 -20.79
C LEU A 192 -16.52 -19.95 -21.77
N GLN A 193 -16.33 -19.71 -23.08
CA GLN A 193 -17.20 -20.27 -24.11
C GLN A 193 -17.13 -21.81 -24.14
N GLN A 194 -15.93 -22.38 -24.00
CA GLN A 194 -15.75 -23.84 -23.92
C GLN A 194 -16.43 -24.44 -22.69
N GLN A 195 -16.33 -23.77 -21.55
CA GLN A 195 -16.99 -24.23 -20.32
C GLN A 195 -18.51 -24.23 -20.45
N GLN A 196 -19.08 -23.21 -21.09
CA GLN A 196 -20.53 -23.13 -21.33
C GLN A 196 -21.02 -24.27 -22.24
N LEU A 197 -20.27 -24.61 -23.28
CA LEU A 197 -20.60 -25.70 -24.19
C LEU A 197 -20.54 -27.07 -23.49
N GLN A 198 -19.55 -27.27 -22.62
CA GLN A 198 -19.41 -28.51 -21.85
C GLN A 198 -20.54 -28.67 -20.83
N GLN A 199 -20.98 -27.56 -20.21
CA GLN A 199 -22.13 -27.56 -19.30
C GLN A 199 -23.43 -27.91 -20.04
N MET A 200 -23.63 -27.35 -21.24
CA MET A 200 -24.80 -27.68 -22.08
C MET A 200 -24.80 -29.17 -22.47
N GLN A 201 -23.64 -29.72 -22.84
CA GLN A 201 -23.54 -31.13 -23.24
C GLN A 201 -23.81 -32.07 -22.05
N MET A 202 -23.34 -31.71 -20.85
CA MET A 202 -23.63 -32.46 -19.62
C MET A 202 -25.11 -32.41 -19.25
N GLN A 203 -25.76 -31.26 -19.45
CA GLN A 203 -27.19 -31.10 -19.19
C GLN A 203 -28.03 -31.91 -20.20
N GLN A 204 -27.63 -31.95 -21.48
CA GLN A 204 -28.31 -32.75 -22.49
C GLN A 204 -28.20 -34.26 -22.19
N MET A 205 -27.03 -34.72 -21.73
CA MET A 205 -26.84 -36.13 -21.33
C MET A 205 -27.62 -36.52 -20.06
N GLN A 206 -27.93 -35.56 -19.18
CA GLN A 206 -28.79 -35.81 -18.01
C GLN A 206 -30.28 -35.84 -18.38
N VAL A 207 -30.69 -35.09 -19.40
CA VAL A 207 -32.07 -35.08 -19.91
C VAL A 207 -32.38 -36.36 -20.68
N ASP A 208 -31.43 -36.87 -21.48
CA ASP A 208 -31.60 -38.09 -22.30
C ASP A 208 -31.54 -39.41 -21.47
N ARG A 209 -31.23 -39.30 -20.17
CA ARG A 209 -31.11 -40.43 -19.23
C ARG A 209 -32.31 -40.55 -18.27
N ARG A 210 -33.32 -39.70 -18.42
CA ARG A 210 -34.63 -39.77 -17.73
C ARG A 210 -35.71 -40.20 -18.70
#